data_AF-A0A7R9TMA5-F1
#
_entry.id   AF-A0A7R9TMA5-F1
#
_cell.length_a   1.000
_cell.length_b   1.000
_cell.length_c   1.000
_cell.angle_alpha   90.00
_cell.angle_beta   90.00
_cell.angle_gamma   90.00
#
_symmetry.space_group_name_H-M   'P 1'
#
loop_
_entity.id
_entity.type
_entity.pdbx_description
1 polymer ?
#
loop_
_entity_poly.entity_id
_entity_poly.type
_entity_poly.pdbx_seq_one_letter_code
_entity_poly.pdbx_strand_id
1 'polypeptide(L)'
;AVAAGEAVATATVWRVNAVPMALKLLMAHTTWVTATVAAATCSGPRSVAWMGKRPDGSFSWWSYPLFAQWHILVPRYYLFKREVRRRRHQEPVFTKVAEGWYIGGWPSSADATPGGKNPAPPLEGTQDEAGRQRQATAKPGGTGLGRRRNAGSSDSSEGGALAEPLLEQEEEHTGPPRPALLDCTAELPRRMWDCPAYLCLPVYDCGAPTVAQLDEAVEWAAEQRAAGREVLVHCANGHGRSATVLAACMLAQGLVQSPEEAESVMQRVRPLVKINSTQGASLSAWWSERERGAGESS
;
A
#
# COMPACT_ATOMS: atom_id res chain seq x y z
N ALA A 1 47.33 54.06 24.80
CA ALA A 1 47.63 53.22 23.62
C ALA A 1 48.80 52.32 24.00
N VAL A 2 48.75 51.00 24.04
CA VAL A 2 47.85 50.00 23.45
C VAL A 2 47.76 48.86 24.48
N ALA A 3 46.63 48.75 25.17
CA ALA A 3 46.29 47.63 26.04
C ALA A 3 44.90 47.15 25.62
N ALA A 4 44.83 46.59 24.42
CA ALA A 4 43.63 46.02 23.83
C ALA A 4 44.08 45.14 22.66
N GLY A 5 44.41 43.87 22.93
CA GLY A 5 44.88 42.96 21.89
C GLY A 5 44.93 41.48 22.24
N GLU A 6 44.56 41.07 23.46
CA GLU A 6 44.51 39.65 23.85
C GLU A 6 43.09 39.17 24.20
N ALA A 7 42.09 39.73 23.51
CA ALA A 7 40.71 39.24 23.64
C ALA A 7 40.40 38.26 22.51
N VAL A 8 40.43 36.97 22.87
CA VAL A 8 39.51 35.93 22.39
C VAL A 8 39.61 35.61 20.89
N ALA A 9 40.69 34.92 20.54
CA ALA A 9 40.66 33.96 19.44
C ALA A 9 40.88 32.55 20.01
N THR A 10 40.02 32.12 20.94
CA THR A 10 39.75 30.69 21.13
C THR A 10 38.99 30.20 19.90
N ALA A 11 39.70 30.11 18.78
CA ALA A 11 39.30 29.27 17.68
C ALA A 11 39.29 27.86 18.23
N THR A 12 38.10 27.38 18.57
CA THR A 12 37.84 25.97 18.86
C THR A 12 38.07 25.20 17.57
N VAL A 13 39.34 25.05 17.19
CA VAL A 13 39.78 24.09 16.18
C VAL A 13 39.45 22.75 16.79
N TRP A 14 38.30 22.20 16.41
CA TRP A 14 37.96 20.81 16.68
C TRP A 14 39.12 19.98 16.12
N ARG A 15 40.04 19.57 16.99
CA ARG A 15 41.03 18.57 16.62
C ARG A 15 40.22 17.38 16.12
N VAL A 16 40.42 16.98 14.86
CA VAL A 16 39.74 15.82 14.25
C VAL A 16 39.95 14.54 15.11
N ASN A 17 40.97 14.54 15.98
CA ASN A 17 41.23 13.51 16.98
C ASN A 17 40.38 13.56 18.26
N ALA A 18 39.64 14.64 18.53
CA ALA A 18 38.75 14.77 19.69
C ALA A 18 37.35 14.19 19.46
N VAL A 19 37.00 13.85 18.22
CA VAL A 19 35.73 13.18 17.90
C VAL A 19 35.80 11.72 18.36
N PRO A 20 34.87 11.24 19.20
CA PRO A 20 34.83 9.84 19.62
C PRO A 20 34.79 8.90 18.42
N MET A 21 35.49 7.76 18.49
CA MET A 21 35.53 6.77 17.40
C MET A 21 34.13 6.33 16.94
N ALA A 22 33.20 6.17 17.88
CA ALA A 22 31.81 5.83 17.58
C ALA A 22 31.13 6.87 16.66
N LEU A 23 31.38 8.16 16.89
CA LEU A 23 30.83 9.23 16.06
C LEU A 23 31.50 9.24 14.67
N LYS A 24 32.81 8.96 14.57
CA LYS A 24 33.49 8.81 13.27
C LYS A 24 32.93 7.65 12.46
N LEU A 25 32.72 6.50 13.10
CA LEU A 25 32.12 5.32 12.47
C LEU A 25 30.69 5.58 12.01
N LEU A 26 29.88 6.28 12.83
CA LEU A 26 28.54 6.70 12.45
C LEU A 26 28.55 7.62 11.22
N MET A 27 29.40 8.64 11.21
CA MET A 27 29.52 9.56 10.07
C MET A 27 29.97 8.84 8.80
N ALA A 28 30.98 7.96 8.89
CA ALA A 28 31.44 7.16 7.75
C ALA A 28 30.34 6.23 7.23
N HIS A 29 29.56 5.62 8.13
CA HIS A 29 28.40 4.80 7.78
C HIS A 29 27.34 5.62 7.05
N THR A 30 27.02 6.82 7.54
CA THR A 30 26.12 7.78 6.86
C THR A 30 26.61 8.14 5.47
N THR A 31 27.88 8.51 5.32
CA THR A 31 28.45 8.82 4.00
C THR A 31 28.35 7.62 3.06
N TRP A 32 28.67 6.41 3.53
CA TRP A 32 28.57 5.19 2.73
C TRP A 32 27.12 4.94 2.27
N VAL A 33 26.15 4.93 3.21
CA VAL A 33 24.74 4.70 2.86
C VAL A 33 24.22 5.74 1.87
N THR A 34 24.49 7.02 2.10
CA THR A 34 24.01 8.09 1.20
C THR A 34 24.63 7.96 -0.19
N ALA A 35 25.92 7.66 -0.29
CA ALA A 35 26.58 7.44 -1.57
C ALA A 35 26.01 6.21 -2.30
N THR A 36 25.79 5.10 -1.60
CA THR A 36 25.21 3.89 -2.18
C THR A 36 23.77 4.12 -2.65
N VAL A 37 22.92 4.78 -1.86
CA VAL A 37 21.54 5.09 -2.24
C VAL A 37 21.48 6.05 -3.43
N ALA A 38 22.35 7.07 -3.46
CA ALA A 38 22.44 7.99 -4.59
C ALA A 38 22.87 7.26 -5.87
N ALA A 39 23.92 6.43 -5.80
CA ALA A 39 24.37 5.62 -6.92
C ALA A 39 23.30 4.64 -7.39
N ALA A 40 22.58 4.01 -6.45
CA ALA A 40 21.52 3.08 -6.75
C ALA A 40 20.36 3.77 -7.48
N THR A 41 19.93 4.94 -7.00
CA THR A 41 18.87 5.73 -7.64
C THR A 41 19.22 6.11 -9.08
N CYS A 42 20.49 6.43 -9.36
CA CYS A 42 20.97 6.73 -10.71
C CYS A 42 21.12 5.48 -11.61
N SER A 43 21.28 4.30 -11.02
CA SER A 43 21.52 3.04 -11.74
C SER A 43 20.24 2.33 -12.19
N GLY A 44 19.08 2.97 -11.98
CA GLY A 44 17.77 2.47 -12.39
C GLY A 44 17.23 1.32 -11.52
N PRO A 45 16.17 0.63 -11.97
CA PRO A 45 15.39 -0.32 -11.15
C PRO A 45 16.18 -1.54 -10.66
N ARG A 46 17.22 -1.96 -11.39
CA ARG A 46 18.05 -3.13 -11.03
C ARG A 46 18.85 -2.91 -9.75
N SER A 47 19.12 -1.67 -9.38
CA SER A 47 19.88 -1.34 -8.17
C SER A 47 19.09 -1.57 -6.88
N VAL A 48 17.79 -1.80 -6.96
CA VAL A 48 16.94 -2.09 -5.80
C VAL A 48 17.41 -3.35 -5.08
N ALA A 49 17.98 -4.31 -5.82
CA ALA A 49 18.62 -5.49 -5.25
C ALA A 49 19.80 -5.15 -4.32
N TRP A 50 20.47 -3.99 -4.49
CA TRP A 50 21.58 -3.56 -3.63
C TRP A 50 21.13 -3.26 -2.21
N MET A 51 19.85 -2.92 -2.00
CA MET A 51 19.28 -2.77 -0.65
C MET A 51 18.92 -4.13 -0.03
N GLY A 52 18.94 -5.22 -0.79
CA GLY A 52 18.68 -6.56 -0.29
C GLY A 52 17.20 -6.85 0.00
N LYS A 53 16.29 -6.07 -0.58
CA LYS A 53 14.85 -6.33 -0.58
C LYS A 53 14.57 -7.58 -1.40
N ARG A 54 13.87 -8.53 -0.80
CA ARG A 54 13.50 -9.81 -1.42
C ARG A 54 12.07 -9.77 -1.97
N PRO A 55 11.69 -10.71 -2.87
CA PRO A 55 10.33 -10.79 -3.41
C PRO A 55 9.24 -11.01 -2.36
N ASP A 56 9.56 -11.64 -1.23
CA ASP A 56 8.66 -11.83 -0.08
C ASP A 56 8.44 -10.54 0.73
N GLY A 57 9.13 -9.46 0.38
CA GLY A 57 9.06 -8.16 1.04
C GLY A 57 9.99 -8.01 2.25
N SER A 58 10.75 -9.05 2.61
CA SER A 58 11.74 -9.01 3.68
C SER A 58 13.07 -8.40 3.19
N PHE A 59 13.94 -8.04 4.14
CA PHE A 59 15.32 -7.68 3.83
C PHE A 59 16.27 -8.81 4.21
N SER A 60 17.34 -8.92 3.44
CA SER A 60 18.43 -9.85 3.76
C SER A 60 19.13 -9.48 5.06
N TRP A 61 19.60 -10.48 5.81
CA TRP A 61 20.23 -10.27 7.12
C TRP A 61 21.44 -9.30 7.03
N TRP A 62 22.19 -9.36 5.92
CA TRP A 62 23.33 -8.48 5.65
C TRP A 62 22.93 -7.01 5.42
N SER A 63 21.70 -6.76 4.99
CA SER A 63 21.20 -5.41 4.72
C SER A 63 21.02 -4.63 6.01
N TYR A 64 20.68 -5.30 7.12
CA TYR A 64 20.48 -4.64 8.41
C TYR A 64 21.74 -3.94 8.95
N PRO A 65 22.92 -4.56 9.07
CA PRO A 65 24.11 -3.84 9.52
C PRO A 65 24.60 -2.82 8.48
N LEU A 66 24.53 -3.13 7.18
CA LEU A 66 24.96 -2.22 6.12
C LEU A 66 24.09 -0.96 6.04
N PHE A 67 22.77 -1.10 6.15
CA PHE A 67 21.81 -0.01 6.03
C PHE A 67 21.10 0.28 7.37
N ALA A 68 21.76 0.05 8.50
CA ALA A 68 21.14 0.14 9.84
C ALA A 68 20.42 1.47 10.08
N GLN A 69 21.11 2.59 9.83
CA GLN A 69 20.53 3.92 9.95
C GLN A 69 19.29 4.09 9.05
N TRP A 70 19.28 3.52 7.85
CA TRP A 70 18.16 3.61 6.91
C TRP A 70 16.97 2.79 7.42
N HIS A 71 17.19 1.51 7.74
CA HIS A 71 16.15 0.60 8.26
C HIS A 71 15.54 1.07 9.57
N ILE A 72 16.29 1.81 10.37
CA ILE A 72 15.81 2.42 11.62
C ILE A 72 15.06 3.72 11.34
N LEU A 73 15.64 4.63 10.57
CA LEU A 73 15.13 6.00 10.41
C LEU A 73 14.00 6.10 9.39
N VAL A 74 14.06 5.39 8.28
CA VAL A 74 13.08 5.52 7.17
C VAL A 74 11.68 5.06 7.58
N PRO A 75 11.48 3.87 8.17
CA PRO A 75 10.16 3.48 8.68
C PRO A 75 9.63 4.47 9.73
N ARG A 76 10.48 4.95 10.64
CA ARG A 76 10.09 5.93 11.67
C ARG A 76 9.69 7.28 11.08
N TYR A 77 10.44 7.74 10.08
CA TYR A 77 10.13 8.96 9.34
C TYR A 77 8.75 8.86 8.67
N TYR A 78 8.45 7.76 7.99
CA TYR A 78 7.13 7.59 7.35
C TYR A 78 6.00 7.44 8.35
N LEU A 79 6.22 6.74 9.48
CA LEU A 79 5.24 6.68 10.57
C LEU A 79 4.96 8.06 11.16
N PHE A 80 6.01 8.85 11.42
CA PHE A 80 5.89 10.22 11.90
C PHE A 80 5.17 11.11 10.88
N LYS A 81 5.57 11.07 9.61
CA LYS A 81 4.95 11.83 8.52
C LYS A 81 3.48 11.47 8.37
N ARG A 82 3.13 10.19 8.51
CA ARG A 82 1.74 9.72 8.51
C ARG A 82 0.97 10.25 9.71
N GLU A 83 1.53 10.23 10.91
CA GLU A 83 0.87 10.78 12.10
C GLU A 83 0.63 12.30 11.98
N VAL A 84 1.62 13.05 11.49
CA VAL A 84 1.46 14.49 11.19
C VAL A 84 0.33 14.72 10.18
N ARG A 85 0.24 13.89 9.14
CA ARG A 85 -0.82 13.98 8.12
C ARG A 85 -2.18 13.58 8.65
N ARG A 86 -2.27 12.55 9.48
CA ARG A 86 -3.51 12.17 10.16
C ARG A 86 -4.06 13.33 10.98
N ARG A 87 -3.20 14.07 11.68
CA ARG A 87 -3.60 15.25 12.46
C ARG A 87 -4.02 16.44 11.60
N ARG A 88 -3.39 16.64 10.43
CA ARG A 88 -3.66 17.80 9.55
C ARG A 88 -4.77 17.57 8.52
N HIS A 89 -4.88 16.36 7.98
CA HIS A 89 -5.72 16.02 6.83
C HIS A 89 -6.69 14.87 7.10
N GLN A 90 -6.62 14.23 8.28
CA GLN A 90 -7.47 13.09 8.65
C GLN A 90 -7.44 11.93 7.62
N GLU A 91 -6.35 11.82 6.88
CA GLU A 91 -6.23 10.84 5.81
C GLU A 91 -6.10 9.41 6.37
N PRO A 92 -6.92 8.45 5.91
CA PRO A 92 -6.82 7.06 6.34
C PRO A 92 -5.59 6.37 5.75
N VAL A 93 -5.17 5.26 6.36
CA VAL A 93 -4.03 4.47 5.87
C VAL A 93 -4.30 3.95 4.46
N PHE A 94 -5.53 3.51 4.20
CA PHE A 94 -6.00 3.04 2.92
C PHE A 94 -7.37 3.62 2.61
N THR A 95 -7.71 3.68 1.32
CA THR A 95 -9.01 4.13 0.82
C THR A 95 -9.49 3.18 -0.26
N LYS A 96 -10.79 2.86 -0.27
CA LYS A 96 -11.43 2.10 -1.36
C LYS A 96 -11.61 3.03 -2.57
N VAL A 97 -11.10 2.63 -3.72
CA VAL A 97 -11.19 3.40 -4.98
C VAL A 97 -12.32 2.87 -5.86
N ALA A 98 -12.40 1.55 -5.98
CA ALA A 98 -13.43 0.83 -6.72
C ALA A 98 -13.77 -0.49 -6.01
N GLU A 99 -14.74 -1.23 -6.53
CA GLU A 99 -15.11 -2.53 -5.95
C GLU A 99 -13.92 -3.51 -5.96
N GLY A 100 -13.49 -3.91 -4.77
CA GLY A 100 -12.33 -4.79 -4.55
C GLY A 100 -10.96 -4.16 -4.79
N TRP A 101 -10.89 -2.83 -4.90
CA TRP A 101 -9.65 -2.09 -5.12
C TRP A 101 -9.39 -1.05 -4.04
N TYR A 102 -8.21 -1.14 -3.41
CA TYR A 102 -7.76 -0.23 -2.37
C TYR A 102 -6.39 0.37 -2.71
N ILE A 103 -6.21 1.63 -2.34
CA ILE A 103 -4.93 2.33 -2.37
C ILE A 103 -4.53 2.76 -0.96
N GLY A 104 -3.25 2.64 -0.60
CA GLY A 104 -2.82 3.06 0.74
C GLY A 104 -1.34 3.34 0.94
N GLY A 105 -1.03 3.85 2.13
CA GLY A 105 0.32 3.91 2.67
C GLY A 105 0.74 2.59 3.30
N TRP A 106 1.99 2.54 3.74
CA TRP A 106 2.60 1.32 4.24
C TRP A 106 1.87 0.77 5.48
N PRO A 107 1.33 -0.47 5.44
CA PRO A 107 0.59 -1.03 6.56
C PRO A 107 1.57 -1.42 7.67
N SER A 108 1.57 -0.65 8.75
CA SER A 108 2.50 -0.86 9.87
C SER A 108 2.10 -2.03 10.77
N SER A 109 0.85 -2.49 10.67
CA SER A 109 0.26 -3.58 11.44
C SER A 109 -0.85 -4.27 10.64
N ALA A 110 -1.24 -5.48 11.06
CA ALA A 110 -2.38 -6.22 10.49
C ALA A 110 -3.70 -5.44 10.58
N ASP A 111 -3.86 -4.58 11.60
CA ASP A 111 -5.05 -3.76 11.78
C ASP A 111 -5.15 -2.58 10.80
N ALA A 112 -4.08 -2.29 10.06
CA ALA A 112 -3.98 -1.15 9.16
C ALA A 112 -4.39 -1.48 7.71
N THR A 113 -5.28 -2.46 7.51
CA THR A 113 -5.84 -2.86 6.19
C THR A 113 -7.34 -3.14 6.27
N PRO A 114 -8.03 -3.21 5.12
CA PRO A 114 -9.36 -3.82 5.06
C PRO A 114 -9.36 -5.18 5.76
N GLY A 115 -10.33 -5.45 6.63
CA GLY A 115 -10.40 -6.70 7.41
C GLY A 115 -9.66 -6.71 8.75
N GLY A 116 -8.90 -5.65 9.08
CA GLY A 116 -8.23 -5.50 10.37
C GLY A 116 -9.17 -5.11 11.52
N LYS A 117 -8.71 -5.20 12.78
CA LYS A 117 -9.55 -4.91 13.97
C LYS A 117 -9.92 -3.42 14.13
N ASN A 118 -9.31 -2.53 13.33
CA ASN A 118 -9.53 -1.08 13.38
C ASN A 118 -9.63 -0.51 11.95
N PRO A 119 -10.73 -0.75 11.22
CA PRO A 119 -10.90 -0.18 9.89
C PRO A 119 -10.86 1.35 9.95
N ALA A 120 -10.33 1.97 8.90
CA ALA A 120 -10.42 3.41 8.72
C ALA A 120 -11.89 3.86 8.82
N PRO A 121 -12.18 5.04 9.41
CA PRO A 121 -13.54 5.53 9.51
C PRO A 121 -14.16 5.60 8.09
N PRO A 122 -15.41 5.14 7.91
CA PRO A 122 -16.10 5.24 6.62
C PRO A 122 -16.12 6.69 6.15
N LEU A 123 -15.85 6.91 4.86
CA LEU A 123 -16.09 8.22 4.24
C LEU A 123 -17.61 8.43 4.18
N GLU A 124 -18.11 9.45 4.89
CA GLU A 124 -19.50 9.90 4.77
C GLU A 124 -19.78 10.21 3.28
N GLY A 125 -20.70 9.46 2.67
CA GLY A 125 -21.21 9.74 1.32
C GLY A 125 -21.21 8.58 0.31
N THR A 126 -20.63 7.41 0.61
CA THR A 126 -20.59 6.30 -0.39
C THR A 126 -21.76 5.33 -0.35
N GLN A 127 -22.71 5.48 0.58
CA GLN A 127 -23.83 4.52 0.73
C GLN A 127 -25.06 4.85 -0.15
N ASP A 128 -25.14 6.04 -0.75
CA ASP A 128 -26.39 6.50 -1.39
C ASP A 128 -26.49 6.30 -2.91
N GLU A 129 -25.41 5.89 -3.59
CA GLU A 129 -25.40 5.70 -5.05
C GLU A 129 -25.61 4.22 -5.45
N ALA A 130 -25.03 3.27 -4.71
CA ALA A 130 -25.18 1.84 -4.99
C ALA A 130 -26.61 1.30 -4.79
N GLY A 131 -27.40 1.95 -3.92
CA GLY A 131 -28.82 1.63 -3.73
C GLY A 131 -29.73 2.16 -4.84
N ARG A 132 -29.31 3.22 -5.54
CA ARG A 132 -30.10 3.88 -6.59
C ARG A 132 -29.99 3.13 -7.93
N GLN A 133 -28.82 2.57 -8.23
CA GLN A 133 -28.61 1.76 -9.44
C GLN A 133 -29.39 0.43 -9.41
N ARG A 134 -29.67 -0.13 -8.22
CA ARG A 134 -30.41 -1.40 -8.07
C ARG A 134 -31.94 -1.25 -8.24
N GLN A 135 -32.50 -0.06 -8.08
CA GLN A 135 -33.95 0.17 -8.21
C GLN A 135 -34.39 0.59 -9.63
N ALA A 136 -33.46 0.94 -10.51
CA ALA A 136 -33.78 1.42 -11.86
C ALA A 136 -34.01 0.30 -12.90
N THR A 137 -33.72 -0.97 -12.58
CA THR A 137 -33.82 -2.10 -13.53
C THR A 137 -34.99 -3.06 -13.28
N ALA A 138 -35.90 -2.76 -12.34
CA ALA A 138 -37.05 -3.60 -12.07
C ALA A 138 -38.38 -2.86 -12.33
N LYS A 139 -39.06 -3.21 -13.42
CA LYS A 139 -40.49 -2.93 -13.65
C LYS A 139 -41.15 -4.16 -14.31
N PRO A 140 -42.49 -4.32 -14.25
CA PRO A 140 -43.11 -5.20 -13.26
C PRO A 140 -44.05 -6.24 -13.92
N GLY A 141 -44.41 -7.30 -13.21
CA GLY A 141 -45.50 -8.17 -13.64
C GLY A 141 -45.89 -9.20 -12.59
N GLY A 142 -47.19 -9.34 -12.33
CA GLY A 142 -47.75 -10.53 -11.70
C GLY A 142 -48.50 -10.29 -10.38
N THR A 143 -49.73 -9.80 -10.50
CA THR A 143 -50.83 -9.97 -9.54
C THR A 143 -51.02 -11.44 -9.16
N GLY A 144 -51.18 -11.75 -7.86
CA GLY A 144 -51.56 -13.08 -7.40
C GLY A 144 -51.90 -13.12 -5.91
N LEU A 145 -53.17 -12.90 -5.58
CA LEU A 145 -53.77 -13.20 -4.29
C LEU A 145 -53.55 -14.69 -3.92
N GLY A 146 -53.37 -15.00 -2.63
CA GLY A 146 -53.73 -16.34 -2.15
C GLY A 146 -53.14 -16.83 -0.83
N ARG A 147 -53.87 -16.53 0.26
CA ARG A 147 -54.30 -17.50 1.28
C ARG A 147 -53.30 -18.00 2.35
N ARG A 148 -53.50 -17.47 3.56
CA ARG A 148 -53.18 -18.08 4.87
C ARG A 148 -53.74 -19.49 5.00
N ARG A 149 -53.01 -20.39 5.69
CA ARG A 149 -53.57 -21.37 6.64
C ARG A 149 -52.52 -21.82 7.67
N ASN A 150 -53.00 -21.97 8.90
CA ASN A 150 -52.34 -22.38 10.14
C ASN A 150 -52.05 -23.90 10.22
N ALA A 151 -51.20 -24.23 11.21
CA ALA A 151 -51.15 -25.43 12.09
C ALA A 151 -49.73 -26.03 12.06
N GLY A 152 -49.08 -26.42 13.16
CA GLY A 152 -49.44 -26.60 14.56
C GLY A 152 -48.54 -27.72 15.13
N SER A 153 -48.41 -27.77 16.47
CA SER A 153 -47.81 -28.83 17.33
C SER A 153 -46.30 -29.05 17.21
N SER A 154 -45.46 -28.73 18.21
CA SER A 154 -45.31 -29.30 19.57
C SER A 154 -44.78 -30.73 19.58
N ASP A 155 -43.50 -30.92 19.90
CA ASP A 155 -43.15 -31.83 20.98
C ASP A 155 -41.75 -31.55 21.54
N SER A 156 -41.59 -31.75 22.84
CA SER A 156 -40.41 -31.44 23.64
C SER A 156 -39.84 -32.73 24.26
N SER A 157 -38.51 -32.75 24.42
CA SER A 157 -37.75 -33.50 25.45
C SER A 157 -37.68 -35.04 25.28
N GLU A 158 -36.61 -35.81 25.50
CA GLU A 158 -35.31 -35.72 26.18
C GLU A 158 -34.33 -36.66 25.42
N GLY A 159 -33.03 -36.42 25.32
CA GLY A 159 -32.04 -36.71 26.37
C GLY A 159 -30.98 -37.68 25.83
N GLY A 160 -29.72 -37.24 25.74
CA GLY A 160 -28.62 -38.06 25.23
C GLY A 160 -27.32 -37.27 25.15
N ALA A 161 -26.80 -36.87 26.32
CA ALA A 161 -25.53 -36.18 26.44
C ALA A 161 -24.36 -37.16 26.20
N LEU A 162 -23.74 -37.07 25.02
CA LEU A 162 -22.37 -37.48 24.81
C LEU A 162 -21.56 -36.22 24.56
N ALA A 163 -20.62 -35.95 25.47
CA ALA A 163 -19.74 -34.81 25.43
C ALA A 163 -18.93 -34.83 24.12
N GLU A 164 -19.27 -33.92 23.21
CA GLU A 164 -18.39 -33.60 22.10
C GLU A 164 -17.09 -33.01 22.65
N PRO A 165 -15.93 -33.45 22.14
CA PRO A 165 -14.68 -32.82 22.50
C PRO A 165 -14.74 -31.36 22.06
N LEU A 166 -14.33 -30.46 22.95
CA LEU A 166 -14.03 -29.06 22.65
C LEU A 166 -13.00 -29.02 21.52
N LEU A 167 -13.48 -29.08 20.28
CA LEU A 167 -12.83 -28.46 19.16
C LEU A 167 -12.71 -27.00 19.58
N GLU A 168 -11.46 -26.58 19.82
CA GLU A 168 -11.10 -25.17 19.80
C GLU A 168 -11.74 -24.61 18.53
N GLN A 169 -12.87 -23.94 18.69
CA GLN A 169 -13.45 -23.15 17.64
C GLN A 169 -12.38 -22.11 17.37
N GLU A 170 -11.57 -22.34 16.33
CA GLU A 170 -10.85 -21.27 15.67
C GLU A 170 -11.89 -20.17 15.50
N GLU A 171 -11.77 -19.10 16.28
CA GLU A 171 -12.67 -17.97 16.17
C GLU A 171 -12.64 -17.56 14.70
N GLU A 172 -13.68 -17.94 13.97
CA GLU A 172 -13.86 -17.59 12.57
C GLU A 172 -13.83 -16.07 12.58
N HIS A 173 -12.72 -15.51 12.08
CA HIS A 173 -12.48 -14.07 12.08
C HIS A 173 -13.59 -13.44 11.26
N THR A 174 -14.68 -13.00 11.91
CA THR A 174 -15.88 -12.41 11.31
C THR A 174 -15.63 -10.99 10.79
N GLY A 175 -14.38 -10.70 10.40
CA GLY A 175 -14.00 -9.51 9.67
C GLY A 175 -14.01 -9.79 8.17
N PRO A 176 -14.09 -8.75 7.33
CA PRO A 176 -13.91 -8.93 5.89
C PRO A 176 -12.57 -9.63 5.60
N PRO A 177 -12.51 -10.50 4.58
CA PRO A 177 -11.29 -11.24 4.26
C PRO A 177 -10.14 -10.26 3.98
N ARG A 178 -8.95 -10.61 4.44
CA ARG A 178 -7.77 -9.75 4.23
C ARG A 178 -7.47 -9.61 2.74
N PRO A 179 -7.08 -8.42 2.26
CA PRO A 179 -6.78 -8.22 0.85
C PRO A 179 -5.44 -8.87 0.47
N ALA A 180 -5.30 -9.22 -0.80
CA ALA A 180 -4.00 -9.45 -1.40
C ALA A 180 -3.21 -8.13 -1.44
N LEU A 181 -1.91 -8.19 -1.17
CA LEU A 181 -1.06 -7.01 -1.03
C LEU A 181 -0.10 -6.84 -2.22
N LEU A 182 -0.08 -5.64 -2.78
CA LEU A 182 0.91 -5.22 -3.77
C LEU A 182 1.77 -4.09 -3.17
N ASP A 183 3.01 -4.42 -2.84
CA ASP A 183 4.00 -3.53 -2.24
C ASP A 183 4.87 -2.84 -3.30
N CYS A 184 4.74 -1.52 -3.43
CA CYS A 184 5.58 -0.73 -4.33
C CYS A 184 6.85 -0.14 -3.66
N THR A 185 7.19 -0.57 -2.44
CA THR A 185 8.28 0.01 -1.65
C THR A 185 9.58 -0.76 -1.81
N ALA A 186 10.65 -0.02 -2.10
CA ALA A 186 12.00 -0.56 -2.09
C ALA A 186 12.64 -0.44 -0.69
N GLU A 187 12.14 0.51 0.10
CA GLU A 187 12.76 1.02 1.32
C GLU A 187 12.08 0.55 2.62
N LEU A 188 10.89 -0.07 2.55
CA LEU A 188 10.13 -0.49 3.73
C LEU A 188 9.99 -2.00 3.77
N PRO A 189 10.08 -2.64 4.95
CA PRO A 189 9.89 -4.08 5.07
C PRO A 189 8.42 -4.45 5.04
N ARG A 190 8.10 -5.66 4.57
CA ARG A 190 6.77 -6.25 4.79
C ARG A 190 6.52 -6.40 6.29
N ARG A 191 5.38 -5.89 6.76
CA ARG A 191 4.93 -6.03 8.15
C ARG A 191 3.72 -6.95 8.29
N MET A 192 2.96 -7.12 7.20
CA MET A 192 1.78 -7.97 7.18
C MET A 192 2.11 -9.32 6.54
N TRP A 193 2.26 -10.34 7.37
CA TRP A 193 2.58 -11.69 6.91
C TRP A 193 1.33 -12.52 6.60
N ASP A 194 0.27 -12.24 7.34
CA ASP A 194 -1.02 -12.92 7.21
C ASP A 194 -1.89 -12.15 6.20
N CYS A 195 -1.63 -12.39 4.92
CA CYS A 195 -2.44 -11.95 3.79
C CYS A 195 -2.50 -13.09 2.76
N PRO A 196 -3.60 -13.23 1.99
CA PRO A 196 -3.81 -14.39 1.11
C PRO A 196 -2.85 -14.46 -0.09
N ALA A 197 -2.29 -13.31 -0.49
CA ALA A 197 -1.24 -13.22 -1.49
C ALA A 197 -0.44 -11.92 -1.30
N TYR A 198 0.79 -11.92 -1.80
CA TYR A 198 1.72 -10.80 -1.69
C TYR A 198 2.60 -10.71 -2.95
N LEU A 199 2.67 -9.52 -3.54
CA LEU A 199 3.60 -9.17 -4.61
C LEU A 199 4.43 -7.95 -4.19
N CYS A 200 5.74 -8.00 -4.40
CA CYS A 200 6.63 -6.87 -4.18
C CYS A 200 7.22 -6.39 -5.51
N LEU A 201 6.87 -5.17 -5.90
CA LEU A 201 7.42 -4.47 -7.06
C LEU A 201 8.21 -3.27 -6.56
N PRO A 202 9.48 -3.47 -6.16
CA PRO A 202 10.15 -2.48 -5.36
C PRO A 202 10.61 -1.31 -6.23
N VAL A 203 10.11 -0.12 -5.92
CA VAL A 203 10.40 1.14 -6.63
C VAL A 203 10.89 2.17 -5.63
N TYR A 204 12.02 2.83 -5.92
CA TYR A 204 12.54 3.91 -5.08
C TYR A 204 11.51 5.04 -4.91
N ASP A 205 11.56 5.73 -3.76
CA ASP A 205 10.68 6.89 -3.55
C ASP A 205 10.87 7.94 -4.65
N CYS A 206 9.77 8.56 -5.08
CA CYS A 206 9.68 9.44 -6.25
C CYS A 206 10.02 8.81 -7.62
N GLY A 207 10.48 7.55 -7.67
CA GLY A 207 10.68 6.80 -8.91
C GLY A 207 9.36 6.34 -9.54
N ALA A 208 9.47 5.73 -10.71
CA ALA A 208 8.36 5.15 -11.45
C ALA A 208 8.54 3.62 -11.58
N PRO A 209 7.46 2.82 -11.44
CA PRO A 209 7.47 1.44 -11.89
C PRO A 209 7.82 1.37 -13.38
N THR A 210 8.54 0.34 -13.81
CA THR A 210 8.80 0.12 -15.25
C THR A 210 7.56 -0.43 -15.94
N VAL A 211 7.51 -0.35 -17.27
CA VAL A 211 6.47 -0.99 -18.09
C VAL A 211 6.32 -2.47 -17.73
N ALA A 212 7.42 -3.23 -17.67
CA ALA A 212 7.38 -4.64 -17.28
C ALA A 212 6.85 -4.88 -15.85
N GLN A 213 7.14 -3.99 -14.90
CA GLN A 213 6.56 -4.07 -13.55
C GLN A 213 5.06 -3.74 -13.57
N LEU A 214 4.60 -2.85 -14.46
CA LEU A 214 3.18 -2.56 -14.62
C LEU A 214 2.44 -3.76 -15.23
N ASP A 215 3.03 -4.45 -16.21
CA ASP A 215 2.47 -5.70 -16.74
C ASP A 215 2.37 -6.77 -15.66
N GLU A 216 3.46 -7.02 -14.93
CA GLU A 216 3.49 -7.98 -13.82
C GLU A 216 2.43 -7.65 -12.75
N ALA A 217 2.29 -6.36 -12.41
CA ALA A 217 1.27 -5.90 -11.46
C ALA A 217 -0.15 -6.21 -11.94
N VAL A 218 -0.43 -5.91 -13.21
CA VAL A 218 -1.75 -6.04 -13.81
C VAL A 218 -2.14 -7.51 -13.93
N GLU A 219 -1.24 -8.37 -14.40
CA GLU A 219 -1.45 -9.81 -14.50
C GLU A 219 -1.73 -10.42 -13.13
N TRP A 220 -0.83 -10.17 -12.17
CA TRP A 220 -0.99 -10.68 -10.81
C TRP A 220 -2.28 -10.18 -10.16
N ALA A 221 -2.62 -8.90 -10.32
CA ALA A 221 -3.82 -8.36 -9.72
C ALA A 221 -5.09 -8.91 -10.38
N ALA A 222 -5.09 -9.14 -11.70
CA ALA A 222 -6.19 -9.81 -12.40
C ALA A 222 -6.42 -11.22 -11.85
N GLU A 223 -5.36 -12.00 -11.61
CA GLU A 223 -5.47 -13.32 -10.97
C GLU A 223 -6.09 -13.23 -9.56
N GLN A 224 -5.66 -12.26 -8.74
CA GLN A 224 -6.23 -12.10 -7.40
C GLN A 224 -7.71 -11.72 -7.45
N ARG A 225 -8.10 -10.84 -8.37
CA ARG A 225 -9.51 -10.45 -8.57
C ARG A 225 -10.34 -11.63 -9.08
N ALA A 226 -9.81 -12.45 -10.01
CA ALA A 226 -10.46 -13.67 -10.48
C ALA A 226 -10.65 -14.71 -9.36
N ALA A 227 -9.73 -14.75 -8.39
CA ALA A 227 -9.85 -15.57 -7.18
C ALA A 227 -10.81 -14.98 -6.12
N GLY A 228 -11.55 -13.91 -6.44
CA GLY A 228 -12.51 -13.27 -5.54
C GLY A 228 -11.88 -12.43 -4.43
N ARG A 229 -10.57 -12.16 -4.49
CA ARG A 229 -9.84 -11.41 -3.46
C ARG A 229 -9.88 -9.92 -3.74
N GLU A 230 -9.99 -9.12 -2.68
CA GLU A 230 -9.73 -7.68 -2.79
C GLU A 230 -8.21 -7.43 -2.87
N VAL A 231 -7.81 -6.35 -3.53
CA VAL A 231 -6.39 -5.99 -3.72
C VAL A 231 -6.11 -4.64 -3.10
N LEU A 232 -5.08 -4.58 -2.25
CA LEU A 232 -4.53 -3.35 -1.71
C LEU A 232 -3.17 -3.06 -2.35
N VAL A 233 -3.12 -1.97 -3.12
CA VAL A 233 -1.89 -1.43 -3.69
C VAL A 233 -1.34 -0.36 -2.75
N HIS A 234 -0.12 -0.54 -2.25
CA HIS A 234 0.46 0.40 -1.30
C HIS A 234 1.88 0.84 -1.67
N CYS A 235 2.23 2.06 -1.26
CA CYS A 235 3.61 2.51 -1.20
C CYS A 235 3.90 3.04 0.21
N ALA A 236 4.82 3.99 0.39
CA ALA A 236 5.04 4.58 1.71
C ALA A 236 3.83 5.38 2.21
N ASN A 237 3.27 6.24 1.34
CA ASN A 237 2.15 7.14 1.69
C ASN A 237 0.87 6.92 0.87
N GLY A 238 0.91 6.11 -0.19
CA GLY A 238 -0.25 5.88 -1.05
C GLY A 238 -0.55 6.99 -2.05
N HIS A 239 0.47 7.75 -2.53
CA HIS A 239 0.24 8.97 -3.32
C HIS A 239 0.85 8.99 -4.72
N GLY A 240 1.96 8.28 -4.94
CA GLY A 240 2.69 8.28 -6.22
C GLY A 240 2.78 6.88 -6.81
N ARG A 241 3.84 6.13 -6.47
CA ARG A 241 4.13 4.77 -6.96
C ARG A 241 2.91 3.84 -6.98
N SER A 242 2.20 3.72 -5.86
CA SER A 242 1.00 2.88 -5.74
C SER A 242 -0.17 3.40 -6.56
N ALA A 243 -0.30 4.71 -6.72
CA ALA A 243 -1.32 5.30 -7.58
C ALA A 243 -1.03 4.98 -9.05
N THR A 244 0.24 5.03 -9.47
CA THR A 244 0.66 4.63 -10.82
C THR A 244 0.33 3.17 -11.11
N VAL A 245 0.64 2.26 -10.18
CA VAL A 245 0.33 0.83 -10.34
C VAL A 245 -1.18 0.59 -10.34
N LEU A 246 -1.92 1.22 -9.43
CA LEU A 246 -3.38 1.07 -9.39
C LEU A 246 -4.05 1.64 -10.65
N ALA A 247 -3.55 2.76 -11.18
CA ALA A 247 -4.03 3.32 -12.44
C ALA A 247 -3.86 2.34 -13.60
N ALA A 248 -2.71 1.68 -13.72
CA ALA A 248 -2.50 0.63 -14.71
C ALA A 248 -3.51 -0.53 -14.55
N CYS A 249 -3.75 -0.96 -13.31
CA CYS A 249 -4.74 -2.00 -13.01
C CYS A 249 -6.17 -1.59 -13.39
N MET A 250 -6.57 -0.35 -13.11
CA MET A 250 -7.89 0.18 -13.45
C MET A 250 -8.09 0.30 -14.96
N LEU A 251 -7.08 0.81 -15.67
CA LEU A 251 -7.05 0.87 -17.13
C LEU A 251 -7.16 -0.53 -17.74
N ALA A 252 -6.40 -1.49 -17.22
CA ALA A 252 -6.42 -2.86 -17.72
C ALA A 252 -7.78 -3.56 -17.58
N GLN A 253 -8.54 -3.20 -16.54
CA GLN A 253 -9.90 -3.69 -16.29
C GLN A 253 -11.00 -2.86 -16.98
N GLY A 254 -10.64 -1.81 -17.71
CA GLY A 254 -11.60 -0.92 -18.37
C GLY A 254 -12.46 -0.10 -17.39
N LEU A 255 -12.00 0.05 -16.13
CA LEU A 255 -12.69 0.89 -15.13
C LEU A 255 -12.54 2.39 -15.43
N VAL A 256 -11.52 2.74 -16.21
CA VAL A 256 -11.18 4.08 -16.69
C VAL A 256 -10.58 3.96 -18.09
N GLN A 257 -10.61 5.04 -18.85
CA GLN A 257 -10.20 5.08 -20.26
C GLN A 257 -8.88 5.82 -20.49
N SER A 258 -8.40 6.58 -19.49
CA SER A 258 -7.11 7.29 -19.61
C SER A 258 -6.33 7.36 -18.28
N PRO A 259 -4.99 7.51 -18.32
CA PRO A 259 -4.18 7.76 -17.13
C PRO A 259 -4.64 8.94 -16.27
N GLU A 260 -5.08 10.03 -16.91
CA GLU A 260 -5.57 11.25 -16.25
C GLU A 260 -6.91 11.01 -15.55
N GLU A 261 -7.78 10.22 -16.16
CA GLU A 261 -9.03 9.80 -15.54
C GLU A 261 -8.76 8.94 -14.30
N ALA A 262 -7.82 8.00 -14.39
CA ALA A 262 -7.42 7.15 -13.26
C ALA A 262 -6.94 7.98 -12.06
N GLU A 263 -6.07 8.97 -12.29
CA GLU A 263 -5.62 9.89 -11.27
C GLU A 263 -6.79 10.69 -10.66
N SER A 264 -7.67 11.21 -11.52
CA SER A 264 -8.84 11.99 -11.09
C SER A 264 -9.79 11.18 -10.22
N VAL A 265 -10.05 9.90 -10.56
CA VAL A 265 -10.89 9.00 -9.77
C VAL A 265 -10.27 8.74 -8.40
N MET A 266 -8.97 8.46 -8.33
CA MET A 266 -8.27 8.27 -7.06
C MET A 266 -8.25 9.54 -6.20
N GLN A 267 -8.08 10.71 -6.81
CA GLN A 267 -8.06 11.99 -6.10
C GLN A 267 -9.39 12.33 -5.41
N ARG A 268 -10.52 11.89 -5.96
CA ARG A 268 -11.85 12.10 -5.34
C ARG A 268 -11.94 11.46 -3.95
N VAL A 269 -11.34 10.29 -3.77
CA VAL A 269 -11.36 9.55 -2.50
C VAL A 269 -10.10 9.76 -1.67
N ARG A 270 -8.98 10.15 -2.30
CA ARG A 270 -7.69 10.38 -1.66
C ARG A 270 -7.01 11.63 -2.28
N PRO A 271 -7.37 12.86 -1.82
CA PRO A 271 -6.97 14.12 -2.48
C PRO A 271 -5.48 14.39 -2.60
N LEU A 272 -4.64 13.70 -1.84
CA LEU A 272 -3.19 13.84 -1.87
C LEU A 272 -2.51 12.94 -2.91
N VAL A 273 -3.28 12.10 -3.63
CA VAL A 273 -2.76 11.36 -4.79
C VAL A 273 -2.27 12.34 -5.84
N LYS A 274 -1.02 12.17 -6.24
CA LYS A 274 -0.37 12.96 -7.27
C LYS A 274 0.67 12.13 -7.99
N ILE A 275 0.37 11.78 -9.22
CA ILE A 275 1.30 11.07 -10.10
C ILE A 275 2.31 12.10 -10.62
N ASN A 276 3.60 11.85 -10.39
CA ASN A 276 4.64 12.77 -10.88
C ASN A 276 4.90 12.56 -12.38
N SER A 277 5.66 13.46 -13.01
CA SER A 277 5.92 13.40 -14.47
C SER A 277 6.60 12.11 -14.91
N THR A 278 7.56 11.58 -14.14
CA THR A 278 8.25 10.32 -14.45
C THR A 278 7.29 9.12 -14.36
N GLN A 279 6.42 9.11 -13.36
CA GLN A 279 5.40 8.08 -13.16
C GLN A 279 4.34 8.14 -14.25
N GLY A 280 3.86 9.33 -14.59
CA GLY A 280 2.91 9.55 -15.68
C GLY A 280 3.48 9.10 -17.01
N ALA A 281 4.72 9.46 -17.33
CA ALA A 281 5.39 9.03 -18.56
C ALA A 281 5.50 7.50 -18.66
N SER A 282 5.84 6.83 -17.55
CA SER A 282 5.91 5.35 -17.53
C SER A 282 4.53 4.71 -17.74
N LEU A 283 3.49 5.25 -17.08
CA LEU A 283 2.11 4.78 -17.22
C LEU A 283 1.56 4.98 -18.63
N SER A 284 1.80 6.15 -19.24
CA SER A 284 1.39 6.44 -20.61
C SER A 284 2.12 5.55 -21.61
N ALA A 285 3.43 5.32 -21.43
CA ALA A 285 4.20 4.41 -22.28
C ALA A 285 3.65 2.98 -22.24
N TRP A 286 3.38 2.47 -21.03
CA TRP A 286 2.75 1.16 -20.83
C TRP A 286 1.36 1.08 -21.48
N TRP A 287 0.52 2.09 -21.29
CA TRP A 287 -0.83 2.10 -21.87
C TRP A 287 -0.81 2.08 -23.40
N SER A 288 0.02 2.91 -24.02
CA SER A 288 0.19 2.95 -25.47
C SER A 288 0.76 1.66 -26.06
N GLU A 289 1.63 0.95 -25.32
CA GLU A 289 2.10 -0.39 -25.71
C GLU A 289 0.96 -1.40 -25.75
N ARG A 290 0.09 -1.37 -24.74
CA ARG A 290 -1.04 -2.29 -24.61
C ARG A 290 -2.13 -2.04 -25.66
N GLU A 291 -2.45 -0.78 -25.97
CA GLU A 291 -3.41 -0.43 -27.02
C GLU A 291 -2.96 -0.92 -28.41
N ARG A 292 -1.65 -0.82 -28.70
CA ARG A 292 -1.10 -1.35 -29.96
C ARG A 292 -1.20 -2.87 -30.04
N GLY A 293 -0.86 -3.58 -28.95
CA GLY A 293 -0.98 -5.04 -28.90
C GLY A 293 -2.42 -5.55 -29.04
N ALA A 294 -3.40 -4.80 -28.52
CA ALA A 294 -4.82 -5.12 -28.70
C ALA A 294 -5.29 -4.94 -30.16
N GLY A 295 -4.73 -3.96 -30.88
CA GLY A 295 -5.07 -3.71 -32.29
C GLY A 295 -4.46 -4.71 -33.28
N GLU A 296 -3.36 -5.38 -32.93
CA GLU A 296 -2.71 -6.40 -33.77
C GLU A 296 -3.32 -7.80 -33.62
N SER A 297 -4.16 -8.01 -32.60
CA SER A 297 -4.78 -9.30 -32.26
C SER A 297 -6.28 -9.41 -32.61
N SER A 298 -6.86 -8.37 -33.22
CA SER A 298 -8.23 -8.34 -33.79
C SER A 298 -8.22 -8.39 -35.30
#